data_AF-A0A5N4D3B6-F1
#
_entry.id   AF-A0A5N4D3B6-F1
#
_cell.length_a   1.000
_cell.length_b   1.000
_cell.length_c   1.000
_cell.angle_alpha   90.00
_cell.angle_beta   90.00
_cell.angle_gamma   90.00
#
_symmetry.space_group_name_H-M   'P 1'
#
loop_
_entity.id
_entity.type
_entity.pdbx_description
1 polymer ?
#
loop_
_entity_poly.entity_id
_entity_poly.type
_entity_poly.pdbx_seq_one_letter_code
_entity_poly.pdbx_strand_id
1 'polypeptide(L)'
;ILILSFYVLSFQIRESASQTRDVLKQHFNDLKGTLGKLLDERLVTLLQEVDTIEQETIKPLDDCQKLIEHGVNTAEDLVQEGEIAILGGVGKENEKLWSFAKKASHIQLDSLPEVPLLVDVPCLSAQLDDSILNIVKDHIFKHGTVASRPPVQIEELIEKPGGIIVRWCKVDDDFTAQDYRLQFRKCTSNHFEDVYVGSETEFIVLHIDPNVDYQFRVCARGDGRQEWSPWSVPQTGHSTLVPHEWTAGFEGYSLSSRRNIALRNDSESSGVLYSSAPTYFCGQTLTFRQVHINRSVCHA
;
A
#
# COMPACT_ATOMS: atom_id res chain seq x y z
N ILE A 1 -26.50 27.86 25.33
CA ILE A 1 -25.36 26.94 25.56
C ILE A 1 -25.79 25.48 25.34
N LEU A 2 -26.76 24.94 26.07
CA LEU A 2 -27.23 23.55 25.90
C LEU A 2 -27.74 23.19 24.49
N ILE A 3 -28.54 24.05 23.86
CA ILE A 3 -29.04 23.81 22.49
C ILE A 3 -27.90 23.82 21.46
N LEU A 4 -26.93 24.72 21.61
CA LEU A 4 -25.74 24.77 20.75
C LEU A 4 -24.90 23.50 20.92
N SER A 5 -24.70 23.05 22.16
CA SER A 5 -24.01 21.81 22.48
C SER A 5 -24.71 20.58 21.87
N PHE A 6 -26.04 20.51 21.96
CA PHE A 6 -26.82 19.43 21.35
C PHE A 6 -26.71 19.43 19.82
N TYR A 7 -26.74 20.61 19.20
CA TYR A 7 -26.59 20.74 17.74
C TYR A 7 -25.20 20.28 17.28
N VAL A 8 -24.14 20.67 17.98
CA VAL A 8 -22.75 20.25 17.68
C VAL A 8 -22.60 18.73 17.82
N LEU A 9 -23.13 18.14 18.90
CA LEU A 9 -23.10 16.69 19.11
C LEU A 9 -23.87 15.93 18.02
N SER A 10 -25.07 16.39 17.67
CA SER A 10 -25.88 15.77 16.61
C SER A 10 -25.21 15.89 15.24
N PHE A 11 -24.56 17.03 14.95
CA PHE A 11 -23.83 17.23 13.71
C PHE A 11 -22.64 16.26 13.63
N GLN A 12 -21.86 16.16 14.72
CA GLN A 12 -20.70 15.28 14.80
C GLN A 12 -21.06 13.81 14.56
N ILE A 13 -22.15 13.30 15.17
CA ILE A 13 -22.61 11.92 14.97
C ILE A 13 -23.03 11.67 13.51
N ARG A 14 -23.70 12.63 12.88
CA ARG A 14 -24.16 12.49 11.49
C ARG A 14 -22.99 12.48 10.52
N GLU A 15 -22.06 13.41 10.68
CA GLU A 15 -20.82 13.47 9.89
C GLU A 15 -19.99 12.20 10.04
N SER A 16 -19.72 11.76 11.28
CA SER A 16 -18.92 10.56 11.53
C SER A 16 -19.60 9.30 10.98
N ALA A 17 -20.93 9.21 11.07
CA ALA A 17 -21.68 8.10 10.49
C ALA A 17 -21.64 8.13 8.96
N SER A 18 -21.73 9.30 8.31
CA SER A 18 -21.61 9.42 6.86
C SER A 18 -20.24 8.95 6.39
N GLN A 19 -19.18 9.51 6.98
CA GLN A 19 -17.80 9.15 6.66
C GLN A 19 -17.54 7.65 6.87
N THR A 20 -18.02 7.09 7.99
CA THR A 20 -17.86 5.64 8.27
C THR A 20 -18.56 4.78 7.22
N ARG A 21 -19.77 5.17 6.77
CA ARG A 21 -20.47 4.44 5.71
C ARG A 21 -19.71 4.48 4.39
N ASP A 22 -19.15 5.63 4.03
CA ASP A 22 -18.41 5.77 2.77
C ASP A 22 -17.11 4.95 2.80
N VAL A 23 -16.38 4.97 3.91
CA VAL A 23 -15.20 4.12 4.12
C VAL A 23 -15.55 2.63 4.04
N LEU A 24 -16.62 2.19 4.70
CA LEU A 24 -17.07 0.78 4.65
C LEU A 24 -17.43 0.36 3.22
N LYS A 25 -18.20 1.18 2.51
CA LYS A 25 -18.57 0.90 1.11
C LYS A 25 -17.34 0.80 0.22
N GLN A 26 -16.42 1.75 0.35
CA GLN A 26 -15.17 1.74 -0.43
C GLN A 26 -14.36 0.48 -0.14
N HIS A 27 -14.15 0.16 1.14
CA HIS A 27 -13.40 -1.03 1.56
C HIS A 27 -13.97 -2.33 0.99
N PHE A 28 -15.28 -2.54 1.09
CA PHE A 28 -15.91 -3.77 0.57
C PHE A 28 -15.95 -3.80 -0.96
N ASN A 29 -16.03 -2.65 -1.64
CA ASN A 29 -15.91 -2.59 -3.09
C ASN A 29 -14.49 -2.98 -3.55
N ASP A 30 -13.47 -2.47 -2.88
CA ASP A 30 -12.08 -2.79 -3.17
C ASP A 30 -11.80 -4.28 -2.91
N LEU A 31 -12.26 -4.81 -1.77
CA LEU A 31 -12.14 -6.23 -1.42
C LEU A 31 -12.83 -7.12 -2.47
N LYS A 32 -14.04 -6.77 -2.92
CA LYS A 32 -14.74 -7.49 -3.98
C LYS A 32 -13.94 -7.48 -5.28
N GLY A 33 -13.37 -6.32 -5.64
CA GLY A 33 -12.52 -6.19 -6.82
C GLY A 33 -11.28 -7.08 -6.75
N THR A 34 -10.59 -7.09 -5.61
CA THR A 34 -9.42 -7.95 -5.39
C THR A 34 -9.77 -9.44 -5.44
N LEU A 35 -10.83 -9.86 -4.75
CA LEU A 35 -11.25 -11.26 -4.75
C LEU A 35 -11.66 -11.72 -6.15
N GLY A 36 -12.40 -10.90 -6.89
CA GLY A 36 -12.76 -11.18 -8.29
C GLY A 36 -11.51 -11.35 -9.16
N LYS A 37 -10.55 -10.43 -9.06
CA LYS A 37 -9.30 -10.52 -9.82
C LYS A 37 -8.53 -11.82 -9.54
N LEU A 38 -8.43 -12.24 -8.28
CA LEU A 38 -7.74 -13.48 -7.91
C LEU A 38 -8.43 -14.72 -8.49
N LEU A 39 -9.77 -14.72 -8.52
CA LEU A 39 -10.55 -15.80 -9.14
C LEU A 39 -10.35 -15.83 -10.65
N ASP A 40 -10.37 -14.68 -11.31
CA ASP A 40 -10.11 -14.55 -12.75
C ASP A 40 -8.69 -15.02 -13.10
N GLU A 41 -7.68 -14.62 -12.32
CA GLU A 41 -6.29 -15.07 -12.49
C GLU A 41 -6.18 -16.60 -12.37
N ARG A 42 -6.85 -17.21 -11.39
CA ARG A 42 -6.85 -18.67 -11.22
C ARG A 42 -7.54 -19.37 -12.38
N LEU A 43 -8.65 -18.83 -12.88
CA LEU A 43 -9.34 -19.37 -14.04
C LEU A 43 -8.44 -19.36 -15.28
N VAL A 44 -7.74 -18.24 -15.53
CA VAL A 44 -6.79 -18.14 -16.64
C VAL A 44 -5.70 -19.21 -16.54
N THR A 45 -5.14 -19.45 -15.36
CA THR A 45 -4.14 -20.52 -15.16
C THR A 45 -4.71 -21.90 -15.50
N LEU A 46 -5.92 -22.23 -15.02
CA LEU A 46 -6.54 -23.53 -15.30
C LEU A 46 -6.84 -23.73 -16.79
N LEU A 47 -7.28 -22.67 -17.49
CA LEU A 47 -7.49 -22.71 -18.93
C LEU A 47 -6.18 -22.93 -19.68
N GLN A 48 -5.10 -22.26 -19.27
CA GLN A 48 -3.77 -22.48 -19.85
C GLN A 48 -3.25 -23.90 -19.63
N GLU A 49 -3.53 -24.52 -18.48
CA GLU A 49 -3.21 -25.93 -18.22
C GLU A 49 -3.97 -26.85 -19.20
N VAL A 50 -5.27 -26.59 -19.44
CA VAL A 50 -6.08 -27.32 -20.43
C VAL A 50 -5.51 -27.16 -21.84
N ASP A 51 -5.26 -25.92 -22.28
CA ASP A 51 -4.71 -25.63 -23.60
C ASP A 51 -3.36 -26.33 -23.82
N THR A 52 -2.51 -26.36 -22.78
CA THR A 52 -1.20 -27.02 -22.85
C THR A 52 -1.35 -28.52 -23.04
N ILE A 53 -2.18 -29.18 -22.24
CA ILE A 53 -2.42 -30.63 -22.35
C ILE A 53 -3.05 -30.97 -23.71
N GLU A 54 -4.00 -30.16 -24.19
CA GLU A 54 -4.63 -30.35 -25.49
C GLU A 54 -3.58 -30.30 -26.62
N GLN A 55 -2.73 -29.26 -26.63
CA GLN A 55 -1.67 -29.11 -27.64
C GLN A 55 -0.66 -30.26 -27.60
N GLU A 56 -0.25 -30.69 -26.40
CA GLU A 56 0.70 -31.80 -26.24
C GLU A 56 0.09 -33.15 -26.68
N THR A 57 -1.21 -33.34 -26.50
CA THR A 57 -1.92 -34.60 -26.82
C THR A 57 -2.29 -34.70 -28.30
N ILE A 58 -2.69 -33.59 -28.93
CA ILE A 58 -3.12 -33.57 -30.34
C ILE A 58 -1.92 -33.73 -31.29
N LYS A 59 -0.78 -33.12 -30.97
CA LYS A 59 0.36 -33.06 -31.89
C LYS A 59 0.84 -34.44 -32.39
N PRO A 60 1.02 -35.47 -31.54
CA PRO A 60 1.38 -36.81 -32.02
C PRO A 60 0.32 -37.44 -32.93
N LEU A 61 -0.96 -37.16 -32.67
CA LEU A 61 -2.08 -37.66 -33.49
C LEU A 61 -2.08 -37.00 -34.88
N ASP A 62 -1.88 -35.68 -34.93
CA ASP A 62 -1.71 -34.93 -36.19
C ASP A 62 -0.54 -35.45 -37.01
N ASP A 63 0.59 -35.74 -36.36
CA ASP A 63 1.77 -36.27 -37.05
C ASP A 63 1.53 -37.70 -37.55
N CYS A 64 0.82 -38.54 -36.79
CA CYS A 64 0.38 -39.87 -37.26
C CYS A 64 -0.57 -39.76 -38.46
N GLN A 65 -1.54 -38.84 -38.42
CA GLN A 65 -2.47 -38.61 -39.52
C GLN A 65 -1.73 -38.21 -40.80
N LYS A 66 -0.78 -37.26 -40.72
CA LYS A 66 0.03 -36.83 -41.87
C LYS A 66 0.83 -37.97 -42.48
N LEU A 67 1.41 -38.85 -41.66
CA LEU A 67 2.14 -40.02 -42.15
C LEU A 67 1.24 -40.98 -42.92
N ILE A 68 0.02 -41.22 -42.42
CA ILE A 68 -0.98 -42.06 -43.09
C ILE A 68 -1.40 -41.41 -44.42
N GLU A 69 -1.75 -40.13 -44.41
CA GLU A 69 -2.15 -39.38 -45.62
C GLU A 69 -1.05 -39.39 -46.68
N HIS A 70 0.22 -39.18 -46.28
CA HIS A 70 1.34 -39.25 -47.20
C HIS A 70 1.53 -40.65 -47.80
N GLY A 71 1.41 -41.70 -46.97
CA GLY A 71 1.48 -43.09 -47.45
C GLY A 71 0.37 -43.43 -48.45
N VAL A 72 -0.87 -43.00 -48.16
CA VAL A 72 -2.02 -43.18 -49.06
C VAL A 72 -1.80 -42.47 -50.40
N ASN A 73 -1.40 -41.19 -50.37
CA ASN A 73 -1.12 -40.43 -51.59
C ASN A 73 0.00 -41.07 -52.42
N THR A 74 1.06 -41.54 -51.77
CA THR A 74 2.18 -42.22 -52.44
C THR A 74 1.73 -43.54 -53.08
N ALA A 75 0.84 -44.28 -52.42
CA ALA A 75 0.26 -45.50 -52.98
C ALA A 75 -0.61 -45.20 -54.21
N GLU A 76 -1.43 -44.14 -54.14
CA GLU A 76 -2.30 -43.70 -55.23
C GLU A 76 -1.48 -43.28 -56.46
N ASP A 77 -0.43 -42.48 -56.27
CA ASP A 77 0.51 -42.08 -57.33
C ASP A 77 1.15 -43.30 -58.01
N LEU A 78 1.58 -44.29 -57.22
CA LEU A 78 2.16 -45.54 -57.72
C LEU A 78 1.16 -46.36 -58.54
N VAL A 79 -0.09 -46.47 -58.06
CA VAL A 79 -1.15 -47.17 -58.80
C VAL A 79 -1.38 -46.49 -60.15
N GLN A 80 -1.49 -45.16 -60.16
CA GLN A 80 -1.69 -44.39 -61.38
C GLN A 80 -0.51 -44.55 -62.36
N GLU A 81 0.74 -44.51 -61.88
CA GLU A 81 1.93 -44.75 -62.72
C GLU A 81 1.96 -46.18 -63.28
N GLY A 82 1.54 -47.17 -62.48
CA GLY A 82 1.40 -48.57 -62.92
C GLY A 82 0.34 -48.74 -64.01
N GLU A 83 -0.83 -48.13 -63.86
CA GLU A 83 -1.89 -48.15 -64.88
C GLU A 83 -1.42 -47.55 -66.20
N ILE A 84 -0.73 -46.40 -66.15
CA ILE A 84 -0.16 -45.74 -67.34
C ILE A 84 0.89 -46.64 -68.01
N ALA A 85 1.72 -47.33 -67.23
CA ALA A 85 2.75 -48.23 -67.76
C ALA A 85 2.14 -49.47 -68.45
N ILE A 86 1.00 -49.97 -67.99
CA ILE A 86 0.29 -51.12 -68.60
C ILE A 86 -0.38 -50.75 -69.93
N LEU A 87 -0.97 -49.56 -70.02
CA LEU A 87 -1.66 -49.08 -71.22
C LEU A 87 -0.73 -48.76 -72.41
N GLY A 88 0.59 -48.75 -72.19
CA GLY A 88 1.64 -48.31 -73.11
C GLY A 88 1.99 -49.17 -74.33
N GLY A 89 1.68 -50.47 -74.34
CA GLY A 89 2.00 -51.38 -75.46
C GLY A 89 3.49 -51.78 -75.59
N VAL A 90 3.73 -53.01 -76.06
CA VAL A 90 4.96 -53.82 -75.87
C VAL A 90 6.18 -53.40 -76.74
N GLY A 91 6.09 -52.34 -77.55
CA GLY A 91 7.07 -52.07 -78.61
C GLY A 91 8.20 -51.07 -78.29
N LYS A 92 7.95 -50.05 -77.46
CA LYS A 92 8.92 -48.99 -77.11
C LYS A 92 8.83 -48.49 -75.66
N GLU A 93 7.99 -49.09 -74.82
CA GLU A 93 7.60 -48.55 -73.51
C GLU A 93 8.21 -49.27 -72.29
N ASN A 94 9.30 -50.02 -72.50
CA ASN A 94 9.96 -50.76 -71.42
C ASN A 94 10.59 -49.81 -70.35
N GLU A 95 10.89 -48.56 -70.71
CA GLU A 95 11.43 -47.57 -69.78
C GLU A 95 10.42 -47.14 -68.71
N LYS A 96 9.13 -46.97 -69.06
CA LYS A 96 8.07 -46.61 -68.09
C LYS A 96 7.77 -47.75 -67.13
N LEU A 97 7.75 -48.98 -67.67
CA LEU A 97 7.54 -50.17 -66.86
C LEU A 97 8.73 -50.41 -65.91
N TRP A 98 9.95 -50.16 -66.39
CA TRP A 98 11.17 -50.24 -65.58
C TRP A 98 11.24 -49.12 -64.53
N SER A 99 10.83 -47.89 -64.86
CA SER A 99 10.77 -46.78 -63.88
C SER A 99 9.75 -47.04 -62.78
N PHE A 100 8.58 -47.57 -63.14
CA PHE A 100 7.57 -48.03 -62.18
C PHE A 100 8.13 -49.14 -61.29
N ALA A 101 8.66 -50.23 -61.86
CA ALA A 101 9.19 -51.36 -61.08
C ALA A 101 10.34 -50.93 -60.15
N LYS A 102 11.18 -49.99 -60.61
CA LYS A 102 12.23 -49.39 -59.79
C LYS A 102 11.66 -48.54 -58.66
N LYS A 103 10.68 -47.66 -58.90
CA LYS A 103 10.04 -46.87 -57.83
C LYS A 103 9.31 -47.75 -56.83
N ALA A 104 8.53 -48.72 -57.30
CA ALA A 104 7.77 -49.65 -56.46
C ALA A 104 8.68 -50.49 -55.54
N SER A 105 9.87 -50.88 -56.01
CA SER A 105 10.84 -51.61 -55.18
C SER A 105 11.56 -50.76 -54.13
N HIS A 106 11.48 -49.43 -54.23
CA HIS A 106 12.12 -48.50 -53.29
C HIS A 106 11.13 -47.83 -52.33
N ILE A 107 9.83 -47.89 -52.59
CA ILE A 107 8.81 -47.29 -51.73
C ILE A 107 8.36 -48.33 -50.71
N GLN A 108 8.43 -47.97 -49.42
CA GLN A 108 7.93 -48.79 -48.32
C GLN A 108 6.50 -48.37 -47.97
N LEU A 109 5.50 -49.11 -48.50
CA LEU A 109 4.09 -48.94 -48.16
C LEU A 109 3.63 -49.86 -47.01
N ASP A 110 4.49 -50.78 -46.57
CA ASP A 110 4.09 -51.90 -45.70
C ASP A 110 4.06 -51.54 -44.21
N SER A 111 4.26 -50.27 -43.85
CA SER A 111 4.40 -49.84 -42.46
C SER A 111 3.51 -48.63 -42.16
N LEU A 112 2.46 -48.87 -41.37
CA LEU A 112 1.63 -47.82 -40.78
C LEU A 112 2.16 -47.47 -39.39
N PRO A 113 2.04 -46.20 -38.94
CA PRO A 113 2.32 -45.86 -37.56
C PRO A 113 1.35 -46.59 -36.62
N GLU A 114 1.81 -46.95 -35.43
CA GLU A 114 0.96 -47.54 -34.40
C GLU A 114 0.00 -46.47 -33.86
N VAL A 115 -1.30 -46.70 -34.01
CA VAL A 115 -2.33 -45.78 -33.54
C VAL A 115 -2.67 -46.12 -32.09
N PRO A 116 -2.59 -45.17 -31.15
CA PRO A 116 -2.92 -45.43 -29.75
C PRO A 116 -4.40 -45.83 -29.60
N LEU A 117 -4.70 -46.71 -28.63
CA LEU A 117 -6.08 -47.07 -28.32
C LEU A 117 -6.78 -45.88 -27.67
N LEU A 118 -8.10 -45.79 -27.82
CA LEU A 118 -8.87 -44.67 -27.25
C LEU A 118 -8.74 -44.57 -25.72
N VAL A 119 -8.51 -45.69 -25.03
CA VAL A 119 -8.27 -45.73 -23.58
C VAL A 119 -6.93 -45.12 -23.19
N ASP A 120 -5.97 -45.10 -24.11
CA ASP A 120 -4.62 -44.54 -23.91
C ASP A 120 -4.57 -43.04 -24.25
N VAL A 121 -5.64 -42.47 -24.81
CA VAL A 121 -5.77 -41.04 -25.10
C VAL A 121 -6.24 -40.30 -23.84
N PRO A 122 -5.50 -39.30 -23.35
CA PRO A 122 -5.91 -38.47 -22.21
C PRO A 122 -7.31 -37.88 -22.36
N CYS A 123 -8.11 -37.96 -21.29
CA CYS A 123 -9.42 -37.30 -21.20
C CYS A 123 -9.34 -36.12 -20.24
N LEU A 124 -9.52 -34.91 -20.77
CA LEU A 124 -9.52 -33.67 -19.99
C LEU A 124 -10.81 -33.53 -19.18
N SER A 125 -10.69 -33.34 -17.87
CA SER A 125 -11.81 -33.05 -16.98
C SER A 125 -11.38 -32.11 -15.86
N ALA A 126 -12.28 -31.22 -15.46
CA ALA A 126 -12.06 -30.33 -14.32
C ALA A 126 -12.75 -30.90 -13.06
N GLN A 127 -12.01 -31.00 -11.97
CA GLN A 127 -12.56 -31.30 -10.65
C GLN A 127 -12.61 -30.01 -9.84
N LEU A 128 -13.83 -29.59 -9.47
CA LEU A 128 -14.08 -28.37 -8.72
C LEU A 128 -14.72 -28.73 -7.38
N ASP A 129 -14.22 -28.12 -6.31
CA ASP A 129 -14.75 -28.30 -4.95
C ASP A 129 -15.17 -26.94 -4.38
N ASP A 130 -16.42 -26.88 -3.90
CA ASP A 130 -17.05 -25.69 -3.33
C ASP A 130 -16.68 -25.47 -1.85
N SER A 131 -15.85 -26.33 -1.25
CA SER A 131 -15.39 -26.17 0.14
C SER A 131 -14.73 -24.81 0.42
N ILE A 132 -14.07 -24.23 -0.58
CA ILE A 132 -13.48 -22.88 -0.52
C ILE A 132 -14.53 -21.80 -0.23
N LEU A 133 -15.76 -21.94 -0.73
CA LEU A 133 -16.82 -20.98 -0.49
C LEU A 133 -17.19 -20.93 0.99
N ASN A 134 -17.18 -22.06 1.69
CA ASN A 134 -17.49 -22.10 3.11
C ASN A 134 -16.43 -21.38 3.94
N ILE A 135 -15.14 -21.59 3.60
CA ILE A 135 -14.02 -20.91 4.26
C ILE A 135 -14.12 -19.40 4.03
N VAL A 136 -14.24 -18.99 2.77
CA VAL A 136 -14.31 -17.57 2.39
C VAL A 136 -15.52 -16.89 3.02
N LYS A 137 -16.68 -17.55 3.02
CA LYS A 137 -17.92 -17.06 3.63
C LYS A 137 -17.73 -16.75 5.11
N ASP A 138 -17.15 -17.66 5.89
CA ASP A 138 -16.93 -17.46 7.31
C ASP A 138 -15.99 -16.29 7.60
N HIS A 139 -14.96 -16.11 6.77
CA HIS A 139 -14.06 -14.96 6.88
C HIS A 139 -14.76 -13.65 6.51
N ILE A 140 -15.58 -13.63 5.44
CA ILE A 140 -16.33 -12.44 5.03
C ILE A 140 -17.31 -12.00 6.13
N PHE A 141 -18.06 -12.94 6.73
CA PHE A 141 -19.05 -12.60 7.76
C PHE A 141 -18.44 -12.05 9.06
N LYS A 142 -17.16 -12.33 9.32
CA LYS A 142 -16.43 -11.83 10.49
C LYS A 142 -15.57 -10.61 10.16
N HIS A 143 -15.54 -10.17 8.90
CA HIS A 143 -14.65 -9.10 8.45
C HIS A 143 -15.20 -7.72 8.80
N GLY A 144 -14.37 -6.94 9.50
CA GLY A 144 -14.68 -5.58 9.92
C GLY A 144 -15.56 -5.51 11.18
N THR A 145 -15.45 -4.40 11.90
CA THR A 145 -16.27 -4.09 13.08
C THR A 145 -16.59 -2.61 13.12
N VAL A 146 -17.77 -2.25 13.62
CA VAL A 146 -18.15 -0.85 13.86
C VAL A 146 -18.20 -0.63 15.36
N ALA A 147 -17.38 0.30 15.86
CA ALA A 147 -17.41 0.73 17.25
C ALA A 147 -18.23 2.02 17.40
N SER A 148 -19.06 2.08 18.44
CA SER A 148 -19.87 3.27 18.74
C SER A 148 -19.10 4.35 19.50
N ARG A 149 -17.95 3.99 20.08
CA ARG A 149 -17.10 4.86 20.89
C ARG A 149 -15.64 4.64 20.50
N PRO A 150 -14.83 5.70 20.35
CA PRO A 150 -13.39 5.55 20.30
C PRO A 150 -12.92 4.97 21.63
N PRO A 151 -12.05 3.95 21.65
CA PRO A 151 -11.59 3.31 22.89
C PRO A 151 -10.68 4.23 23.72
N VAL A 152 -10.24 5.35 23.15
CA VAL A 152 -9.35 6.33 23.79
C VAL A 152 -9.82 7.76 23.57
N GLN A 153 -9.54 8.65 24.53
CA GLN A 153 -9.78 10.08 24.44
C GLN A 153 -8.60 10.88 24.97
N ILE A 154 -8.40 12.08 24.44
CA ILE A 154 -7.48 13.05 25.03
C ILE A 154 -8.08 13.50 26.36
N GLU A 155 -7.33 13.29 27.43
CA GLU A 155 -7.70 13.61 28.80
C GLU A 155 -7.22 15.01 29.19
N GLU A 156 -5.98 15.35 28.84
CA GLU A 156 -5.34 16.60 29.25
C GLU A 156 -4.47 17.16 28.12
N LEU A 157 -4.53 18.48 27.95
CA LEU A 157 -3.63 19.28 27.11
C LEU A 157 -2.92 20.31 27.98
N ILE A 158 -1.61 20.12 28.21
CA ILE A 158 -0.79 21.01 29.02
C ILE A 158 0.04 21.89 28.09
N GLU A 159 -0.41 23.12 27.89
CA GLU A 159 0.29 24.12 27.10
C GLU A 159 1.53 24.62 27.84
N LYS A 160 2.70 24.51 27.21
CA LYS A 160 3.98 24.98 27.73
C LYS A 160 4.63 25.96 26.76
N PRO A 161 5.59 26.79 27.22
CA PRO A 161 6.43 27.53 26.31
C PRO A 161 7.25 26.57 25.43
N GLY A 162 7.05 26.62 24.11
CA GLY A 162 7.78 25.80 23.14
C GLY A 162 7.21 24.41 22.86
N GLY A 163 6.03 24.07 23.41
CA GLY A 163 5.40 22.79 23.15
C GLY A 163 4.11 22.54 23.93
N ILE A 164 3.47 21.40 23.67
CA ILE A 164 2.25 20.98 24.34
C ILE A 164 2.41 19.53 24.77
N ILE A 165 2.08 19.21 26.02
CA ILE A 165 1.97 17.82 26.48
C ILE A 165 0.53 17.36 26.24
N VAL A 166 0.38 16.28 25.49
CA VAL A 166 -0.91 15.65 25.24
C VAL A 166 -0.97 14.36 26.04
N ARG A 167 -1.99 14.21 26.87
CA ARG A 167 -2.27 12.97 27.63
C ARG A 167 -3.58 12.37 27.19
N TRP A 168 -3.64 11.05 27.12
CA TRP A 168 -4.85 10.33 26.75
C TRP A 168 -5.10 9.15 27.67
N CYS A 169 -6.38 8.84 27.84
CA CYS A 169 -6.83 7.72 28.64
C CYS A 169 -7.70 6.78 27.81
N LYS A 170 -7.74 5.52 28.26
CA LYS A 170 -8.67 4.53 27.75
C LYS A 170 -10.05 4.80 28.35
N VAL A 171 -11.08 4.82 27.50
CA VAL A 171 -12.48 5.05 27.91
C VAL A 171 -13.35 3.80 27.79
N ASP A 172 -12.80 2.73 27.21
CA ASP A 172 -13.43 1.42 27.10
C ASP A 172 -12.61 0.41 27.90
N ASP A 173 -13.14 -0.02 29.05
CA ASP A 173 -12.45 -0.94 29.97
C ASP A 173 -12.22 -2.32 29.37
N ASP A 174 -13.06 -2.74 28.41
CA ASP A 174 -12.96 -4.05 27.75
C ASP A 174 -11.91 -4.07 26.63
N PHE A 175 -11.51 -2.90 26.12
CA PHE A 175 -10.49 -2.78 25.07
C PHE A 175 -9.07 -3.01 25.63
N THR A 176 -8.26 -3.85 24.99
CA THR A 176 -6.85 -4.07 25.36
C THR A 176 -5.93 -3.40 24.35
N ALA A 177 -5.53 -2.16 24.65
CA ALA A 177 -4.63 -1.38 23.82
C ALA A 177 -3.20 -1.97 23.82
N GLN A 178 -2.60 -2.05 22.64
CA GLN A 178 -1.20 -2.41 22.43
C GLN A 178 -0.38 -1.16 22.07
N ASP A 179 -0.88 -0.37 21.12
CA ASP A 179 -0.25 0.87 20.66
C ASP A 179 -1.28 2.00 20.57
N TYR A 180 -0.78 3.22 20.70
CA TYR A 180 -1.48 4.47 20.46
C TYR A 180 -0.82 5.21 19.31
N ARG A 181 -1.61 6.01 18.60
CA ARG A 181 -1.14 6.89 17.54
C ARG A 181 -1.69 8.28 17.76
N LEU A 182 -0.81 9.25 17.98
CA LEU A 182 -1.15 10.66 18.13
C LEU A 182 -0.85 11.41 16.83
N GLN A 183 -1.83 12.21 16.42
CA GLN A 183 -1.72 13.12 15.29
C GLN A 183 -2.01 14.55 15.69
N PHE A 184 -1.42 15.49 14.96
CA PHE A 184 -1.74 16.90 15.07
C PHE A 184 -1.83 17.59 13.70
N ARG A 185 -2.45 18.78 13.67
CA ARG A 185 -2.42 19.69 12.53
C ARG A 185 -2.57 21.13 13.00
N LYS A 186 -2.10 22.09 12.20
CA LYS A 186 -2.52 23.49 12.35
C LYS A 186 -4.02 23.59 12.07
N CYS A 187 -4.77 24.41 12.80
CA CYS A 187 -6.19 24.63 12.52
C CYS A 187 -6.45 25.22 11.12
N THR A 188 -5.44 25.86 10.53
CA THR A 188 -5.45 26.37 9.15
C THR A 188 -5.09 25.31 8.08
N SER A 189 -4.65 24.12 8.49
CA SER A 189 -4.28 23.01 7.60
C SER A 189 -5.39 21.97 7.53
N ASN A 190 -5.49 21.28 6.40
CA ASN A 190 -6.45 20.18 6.19
C ASN A 190 -5.84 18.79 6.44
N HIS A 191 -4.53 18.69 6.68
CA HIS A 191 -3.83 17.42 6.82
C HIS A 191 -3.35 17.20 8.25
N PHE A 192 -3.60 16.01 8.80
CA PHE A 192 -3.07 15.55 10.08
C PHE A 192 -1.78 14.76 9.87
N GLU A 193 -0.77 15.07 10.66
CA GLU A 193 0.54 14.43 10.63
C GLU A 193 0.75 13.61 11.92
N ASP A 194 1.44 12.47 11.79
CA ASP A 194 1.80 11.63 12.93
C ASP A 194 2.94 12.27 13.71
N VAL A 195 2.76 12.37 15.03
CA VAL A 195 3.80 12.85 15.94
C VAL A 195 4.28 11.77 16.91
N TYR A 196 3.46 10.74 17.14
CA TYR A 196 3.80 9.63 18.03
C TYR A 196 3.08 8.35 17.65
N VAL A 197 3.80 7.22 17.74
CA VAL A 197 3.25 5.86 17.67
C VAL A 197 3.98 5.00 18.71
N GLY A 198 3.24 4.40 19.64
CA GLY A 198 3.80 3.51 20.67
C GLY A 198 2.84 3.28 21.84
N SER A 199 3.30 2.63 22.91
CA SER A 199 2.47 2.19 24.04
C SER A 199 2.25 3.22 25.15
N GLU A 200 2.91 4.38 25.10
CA GLU A 200 2.78 5.42 26.12
C GLU A 200 1.42 6.10 26.04
N THR A 201 0.99 6.71 27.15
CA THR A 201 -0.29 7.43 27.28
C THR A 201 -0.13 8.95 27.33
N GLU A 202 1.10 9.43 27.15
CA GLU A 202 1.40 10.85 27.03
C GLU A 202 2.54 11.09 26.05
N PHE A 203 2.52 12.26 25.39
CA PHE A 203 3.60 12.68 24.50
C PHE A 203 3.75 14.21 24.50
N ILE A 204 5.00 14.68 24.39
CA ILE A 204 5.33 16.11 24.34
C ILE A 204 5.56 16.50 22.87
N VAL A 205 4.66 17.31 22.32
CA VAL A 205 4.79 17.86 20.98
C VAL A 205 5.59 19.16 21.04
N LEU A 206 6.80 19.13 20.46
CA LEU A 206 7.72 20.27 20.38
C LEU A 206 7.75 20.86 18.97
N HIS A 207 8.48 21.96 18.80
CA HIS A 207 8.69 22.63 17.51
C HIS A 207 7.39 23.11 16.83
N ILE A 208 6.39 23.49 17.63
CA ILE A 208 5.16 24.10 17.14
C ILE A 208 5.25 25.63 17.21
N ASP A 209 4.62 26.30 16.25
CA ASP A 209 4.59 27.76 16.23
C ASP A 209 3.87 28.30 17.47
N PRO A 210 4.46 29.26 18.21
CA PRO A 210 3.82 29.84 19.38
C PRO A 210 2.61 30.69 18.97
N ASN A 211 1.56 30.66 19.80
CA ASN A 211 0.29 31.34 19.61
C ASN A 211 -0.44 30.97 18.31
N VAL A 212 -0.19 29.76 17.79
CA VAL A 212 -0.92 29.17 16.67
C VAL A 212 -1.73 28.00 17.21
N ASP A 213 -3.01 27.93 16.84
CA ASP A 213 -3.89 26.84 17.23
C ASP A 213 -3.56 25.56 16.46
N TYR A 214 -3.34 24.48 17.21
CA TYR A 214 -3.19 23.13 16.69
C TYR A 214 -4.32 22.25 17.20
N GLN A 215 -4.77 21.33 16.35
CA GLN A 215 -5.76 20.33 16.68
C GLN A 215 -5.09 18.96 16.78
N PHE A 216 -5.36 18.25 17.87
CA PHE A 216 -4.79 16.95 18.22
C PHE A 216 -5.87 15.87 18.21
N ARG A 217 -5.53 14.66 17.79
CA ARG A 217 -6.39 13.47 17.89
C ARG A 217 -5.56 12.23 18.14
N VAL A 218 -6.11 11.27 18.90
CA VAL A 218 -5.45 10.00 19.22
C VAL A 218 -6.34 8.82 18.87
N CYS A 219 -5.75 7.73 18.39
CA CYS A 219 -6.41 6.43 18.27
C CYS A 219 -5.55 5.34 18.89
N ALA A 220 -6.11 4.14 19.01
CA ALA A 220 -5.41 3.00 19.58
C ALA A 220 -5.53 1.78 18.66
N ARG A 221 -4.58 0.86 18.77
CA ARG A 221 -4.61 -0.46 18.16
C ARG A 221 -4.51 -1.48 19.28
N GLY A 222 -5.31 -2.54 19.21
CA GLY A 222 -5.49 -3.48 20.31
C GLY A 222 -6.21 -4.75 19.92
N ASP A 223 -6.44 -5.62 20.90
CA ASP A 223 -7.21 -6.87 20.76
C ASP A 223 -6.71 -7.82 19.65
N GLY A 224 -5.40 -7.82 19.39
CA GLY A 224 -4.79 -8.63 18.33
C GLY A 224 -5.11 -8.15 16.91
N ARG A 225 -5.74 -6.99 16.75
CA ARG A 225 -6.07 -6.39 15.45
C ARG A 225 -4.91 -5.55 14.95
N GLN A 226 -4.69 -5.59 13.63
CA GLN A 226 -3.72 -4.74 12.93
C GLN A 226 -4.27 -3.33 12.68
N GLU A 227 -5.59 -3.20 12.63
CA GLU A 227 -6.30 -1.95 12.31
C GLU A 227 -6.32 -0.99 13.50
N TRP A 228 -6.20 0.30 13.20
CA TRP A 228 -6.37 1.37 14.18
C TRP A 228 -7.86 1.58 14.49
N SER A 229 -8.16 1.89 15.73
CA SER A 229 -9.49 2.28 16.19
C SER A 229 -9.95 3.60 15.55
N PRO A 230 -11.24 3.93 15.65
CA PRO A 230 -11.68 5.31 15.45
C PRO A 230 -10.88 6.30 16.29
N TRP A 231 -10.73 7.52 15.77
CA TRP A 231 -10.04 8.62 16.44
C TRP A 231 -10.87 9.19 17.59
N SER A 232 -10.19 9.72 18.60
CA SER A 232 -10.76 10.54 19.66
C SER A 232 -11.44 11.78 19.10
N VAL A 233 -12.25 12.45 19.93
CA VAL A 233 -12.71 13.81 19.61
C VAL A 233 -11.47 14.70 19.52
N PRO A 234 -11.28 15.46 18.43
CA PRO A 234 -10.11 16.32 18.31
C PRO A 234 -10.16 17.45 19.34
N GLN A 235 -9.04 17.74 19.99
CA GLN A 235 -8.91 18.86 20.93
C GLN A 235 -7.93 19.91 20.40
N THR A 236 -8.19 21.17 20.70
CA THR A 236 -7.36 22.30 20.24
C THR A 236 -6.51 22.84 21.39
N GLY A 237 -5.23 23.12 21.11
CA GLY A 237 -4.33 23.81 22.03
C GLY A 237 -3.24 24.57 21.27
N HIS A 238 -2.56 25.48 21.96
CA HIS A 238 -1.49 26.31 21.40
C HIS A 238 -0.29 26.41 22.35
N SER A 239 0.94 26.55 21.82
CA SER A 239 2.10 26.88 22.66
C SER A 239 2.08 28.37 22.99
N THR A 240 2.57 28.73 24.17
CA THR A 240 2.88 30.13 24.50
C THR A 240 4.33 30.47 24.14
N LEU A 241 4.67 31.77 24.12
CA LEU A 241 6.06 32.23 24.08
C LEU A 241 6.28 33.23 25.21
N VAL A 242 7.21 32.90 26.11
CA VAL A 242 7.70 33.88 27.09
C VAL A 242 8.69 34.79 26.38
N PRO A 243 8.51 36.12 26.39
CA PRO A 243 9.48 37.03 25.77
C PRO A 243 10.88 36.83 26.33
N HIS A 244 11.87 36.60 25.45
CA HIS A 244 13.27 36.59 25.84
C HIS A 244 13.79 38.03 25.92
N GLU A 245 14.13 38.47 27.12
CA GLU A 245 14.67 39.79 27.39
C GLU A 245 16.05 39.69 28.04
N TRP A 246 16.89 40.68 27.80
CA TRP A 246 18.19 40.84 28.46
C TRP A 246 18.02 41.43 29.87
N THR A 247 18.95 41.11 30.77
CA THR A 247 19.00 41.70 32.11
C THR A 247 19.23 43.21 32.04
N ALA A 248 18.34 43.99 32.65
CA ALA A 248 18.46 45.45 32.67
C ALA A 248 19.53 45.92 33.66
N GLY A 249 20.15 47.07 33.37
CA GLY A 249 21.10 47.73 34.29
C GLY A 249 22.47 47.05 34.41
N PHE A 250 22.81 46.14 33.49
CA PHE A 250 24.12 45.51 33.46
C PHE A 250 25.15 46.45 32.81
N GLU A 251 26.19 46.83 33.56
CA GLU A 251 27.27 47.69 33.07
C GLU A 251 27.96 47.11 31.84
N GLY A 252 28.40 47.97 30.92
CA GLY A 252 28.98 47.57 29.64
C GLY A 252 27.97 47.35 28.51
N TYR A 253 26.66 47.38 28.79
CA TYR A 253 25.62 47.12 27.79
C TYR A 253 24.45 48.13 27.85
N SER A 254 24.01 48.58 26.68
CA SER A 254 22.81 49.41 26.50
C SER A 254 21.71 48.59 25.81
N LEU A 255 20.48 48.68 26.30
CA LEU A 255 19.35 47.88 25.81
C LEU A 255 18.33 48.69 25.01
N SER A 256 17.60 48.04 24.09
CA SER A 256 16.42 48.62 23.44
C SER A 256 15.24 48.80 24.42
N SER A 257 14.22 49.57 24.03
CA SER A 257 12.99 49.76 24.83
C SER A 257 12.25 48.46 25.13
N ARG A 258 12.31 47.48 24.21
CA ARG A 258 11.74 46.14 24.37
C ARG A 258 12.69 45.15 25.05
N ARG A 259 13.88 45.59 25.46
CA ARG A 259 14.93 44.79 26.11
C ARG A 259 15.32 43.51 25.36
N ASN A 260 15.08 43.45 24.06
CA ASN A 260 15.38 42.29 23.20
C ASN A 260 16.64 42.48 22.35
N ILE A 261 17.22 43.68 22.33
CA ILE A 261 18.49 44.00 21.68
C ILE A 261 19.43 44.53 22.76
N ALA A 262 20.63 43.97 22.81
CA ALA A 262 21.73 44.45 23.63
C ALA A 262 22.87 44.96 22.75
N LEU A 263 23.37 46.15 23.06
CA LEU A 263 24.52 46.76 22.41
C LEU A 263 25.65 46.90 23.42
N ARG A 264 26.84 46.38 23.09
CA ARG A 264 28.05 46.61 23.89
C ARG A 264 28.44 48.08 23.79
N ASN A 265 28.61 48.75 24.92
CA ASN A 265 29.11 50.12 24.99
C ASN A 265 30.59 50.14 25.43
N ASP A 266 31.18 51.34 25.51
CA ASP A 266 32.61 51.52 25.82
C ASP A 266 32.94 51.39 27.32
N SER A 267 31.96 51.11 28.18
CA SER A 267 32.19 50.89 29.61
C SER A 267 32.84 49.52 29.85
N GLU A 268 33.66 49.42 30.90
CA GLU A 268 34.18 48.13 31.35
C GLU A 268 33.00 47.20 31.73
N SER A 269 33.05 45.97 31.25
CA SER A 269 32.00 44.96 31.49
C SER A 269 32.50 43.98 32.55
N SER A 270 31.72 43.80 33.60
CA SER A 270 32.05 42.91 34.73
C SER A 270 31.78 41.41 34.45
N GLY A 271 31.19 41.05 33.30
CA GLY A 271 30.96 39.65 32.95
C GLY A 271 30.08 39.42 31.72
N VAL A 272 29.37 38.28 31.71
CA VAL A 272 28.43 37.86 30.66
C VAL A 272 27.07 38.52 30.89
N LEU A 273 26.48 39.11 29.85
CA LEU A 273 25.09 39.58 29.90
C LEU A 273 24.13 38.38 29.77
N TYR A 274 23.37 38.10 30.83
CA TYR A 274 22.37 37.04 30.86
C TYR A 274 20.96 37.55 30.51
N SER A 275 20.04 36.62 30.22
CA SER A 275 18.61 36.92 30.13
C SER A 275 18.06 37.36 31.48
N SER A 276 16.99 38.18 31.47
CA SER A 276 16.38 38.74 32.69
C SER A 276 15.82 37.69 33.66
N ALA A 277 15.48 36.51 33.12
CA ALA A 277 15.05 35.33 33.85
C ALA A 277 15.42 34.07 33.03
N PRO A 278 15.38 32.86 33.60
CA PRO A 278 15.58 31.61 32.86
C PRO A 278 14.36 31.30 31.98
N THR A 279 14.16 32.09 30.92
CA THR A 279 12.98 32.03 30.04
C THR A 279 13.15 31.12 28.83
N TYR A 280 14.34 30.54 28.65
CA TYR A 280 14.58 29.53 27.64
C TYR A 280 14.08 28.17 28.13
N PHE A 281 13.17 27.56 27.37
CA PHE A 281 12.64 26.23 27.65
C PHE A 281 13.10 25.24 26.56
N CYS A 282 13.41 24.01 26.96
CA CYS A 282 13.79 22.95 26.02
C CYS A 282 12.70 22.76 24.95
N GLY A 283 13.12 22.66 23.68
CA GLY A 283 12.21 22.58 22.53
C GLY A 283 11.93 23.92 21.84
N GLN A 284 12.21 25.05 22.50
CA GLN A 284 12.16 26.36 21.85
C GLN A 284 13.36 26.55 20.90
N THR A 285 13.08 27.10 19.71
CA THR A 285 14.12 27.59 18.81
C THR A 285 14.53 29.00 19.24
N LEU A 286 15.69 29.13 19.87
CA LEU A 286 16.25 30.41 20.28
C LEU A 286 17.11 31.00 19.16
N THR A 287 16.68 32.14 18.61
CA THR A 287 17.35 32.80 17.49
C THR A 287 17.99 34.12 17.92
N PHE A 288 19.30 34.22 17.75
CA PHE A 288 20.03 35.49 17.88
C PHE A 288 20.38 36.04 16.50
N ARG A 289 20.21 37.34 16.31
CA ARG A 289 20.65 38.06 15.11
C ARG A 289 21.71 39.08 15.49
N GLN A 290 22.91 38.95 14.93
CA GLN A 290 23.94 39.97 15.07
C GLN A 290 23.57 41.20 14.23
N VAL A 291 23.35 42.34 14.89
CA VAL A 291 22.87 43.57 14.24
C VAL A 291 24.02 44.48 13.82
N HIS A 292 25.11 44.51 14.60
CA HIS A 292 26.32 45.31 14.33
C HIS A 292 27.59 44.55 14.73
N ILE A 293 28.70 44.81 14.02
CA ILE A 293 30.03 44.29 14.35
C ILE A 293 30.97 45.48 14.52
N ASN A 294 31.44 45.72 15.75
CA ASN A 294 32.60 46.58 15.96
C ASN A 294 33.85 45.70 16.01
N ARG A 295 34.82 45.97 15.13
CA ARG A 295 36.18 45.43 15.28
C ARG A 295 36.89 46.29 16.31
N SER A 296 37.12 45.75 17.50
CA SER A 296 38.12 46.31 18.41
C SER A 296 39.47 46.22 17.70
N VAL A 297 40.03 47.36 17.31
CA VAL A 297 41.43 47.44 16.91
C VAL A 297 42.22 47.20 18.19
N CYS A 298 42.87 46.04 18.31
CA CYS A 298 43.87 45.82 19.35
C CYS A 298 45.00 46.83 19.10
N HIS A 299 45.10 47.87 19.91
CA HIS A 299 46.31 48.66 19.97
C HIS A 299 47.39 47.80 20.64
N ALA A 300 48.46 47.54 19.88
CA ALA A 300 49.68 46.87 20.34
C ALA A 300 50.49 47.77 21.27
#